data_AF-A0A1B9AKZ5-F1
#
_entry.id   AF-A0A1B9AKZ5-F1
#
_cell.length_a   1.000
_cell.length_b   1.000
_cell.length_c   1.000
_cell.angle_alpha   90.00
_cell.angle_beta   90.00
_cell.angle_gamma   90.00
#
_symmetry.space_group_name_H-M   'P 1'
#
loop_
_entity.id
_entity.type
_entity.pdbx_description
1 polymer ?
#
loop_
_entity_poly.entity_id
_entity_poly.type
_entity_poly.pdbx_seq_one_letter_code
_entity_poly.pdbx_strand_id
1 'polypeptide(L)'
;MISAMLGFLFYKSPNLSFEKKEIAFFEQLYGEALLNKEPITDTGRYMKYRFIHYIASTKPVVVHGSNNKQIEKFEPRRQTLYNGRYTEAVFGTKDGIWPQFYAVFDRNKLVGDFRNACLKVDKGKSYYFFSLNAQTHASNPWTSGAVYFFPDETFEPASTSQVHFDEWISKTPVKPLLSIHIEPGDFPFINKISTHKPDEKIMTTWLLYKIRTAKN
;
A
#
# COMPACT_ATOMS: atom_id res chain seq x y z
N MET A 1 -6.28 -13.18 20.78
CA MET A 1 -7.06 -14.04 19.86
C MET A 1 -7.12 -13.48 18.44
N ILE A 2 -7.53 -12.22 18.23
CA ILE A 2 -7.66 -11.60 16.88
C ILE A 2 -6.36 -11.68 16.04
N SER A 3 -5.20 -11.30 16.60
CA SER A 3 -3.90 -11.36 15.90
C SER A 3 -3.49 -12.78 15.48
N ALA A 4 -3.87 -13.81 16.24
CA ALA A 4 -3.59 -15.20 15.87
C ALA A 4 -4.48 -15.66 14.71
N MET A 5 -5.78 -15.32 14.76
CA MET A 5 -6.71 -15.59 13.67
C MET A 5 -6.30 -14.90 12.37
N LEU A 6 -5.96 -13.61 12.42
CA LEU A 6 -5.45 -12.87 11.25
C LEU A 6 -4.11 -13.44 10.76
N GLY A 7 -3.25 -13.90 11.67
CA GLY A 7 -2.02 -14.60 11.31
C GLY A 7 -2.23 -15.96 10.66
N PHE A 8 -3.35 -16.63 10.91
CA PHE A 8 -3.73 -17.84 10.17
C PHE A 8 -4.23 -17.47 8.77
N LEU A 9 -5.07 -16.43 8.65
CA LEU A 9 -5.69 -16.05 7.39
C LEU A 9 -4.76 -15.31 6.43
N PHE A 10 -3.88 -14.43 6.93
CA PHE A 10 -3.18 -13.41 6.12
C PHE A 10 -1.67 -13.37 6.40
N TYR A 11 -0.92 -12.72 5.51
CA TYR A 11 0.51 -12.52 5.72
C TYR A 11 0.73 -11.32 6.61
N LYS A 12 1.60 -11.47 7.61
CA LYS A 12 2.04 -10.36 8.44
C LYS A 12 2.98 -9.46 7.65
N SER A 13 3.05 -8.19 8.02
CA SER A 13 4.14 -7.30 7.59
C SER A 13 5.51 -7.99 7.78
N PRO A 14 6.44 -7.86 6.81
CA PRO A 14 7.83 -8.28 6.98
C PRO A 14 8.42 -7.75 8.30
N ASN A 15 9.48 -8.39 8.79
CA ASN A 15 10.13 -7.89 9.99
C ASN A 15 10.82 -6.54 9.68
N LEU A 16 10.35 -5.49 10.33
CA LEU A 16 10.73 -4.10 10.08
C LEU A 16 11.53 -3.53 11.26
N SER A 17 12.49 -4.32 11.74
CA SER A 17 13.59 -3.80 12.55
C SER A 17 14.62 -3.16 11.63
N PHE A 18 15.06 -1.95 11.95
CA PHE A 18 16.03 -1.19 11.15
C PHE A 18 17.36 -1.07 11.90
N GLU A 19 18.46 -1.28 11.18
CA GLU A 19 19.80 -1.04 11.72
C GLU A 19 20.12 0.46 11.77
N LYS A 20 20.99 0.89 12.68
CA LYS A 20 21.39 2.32 12.76
C LYS A 20 21.93 2.87 11.43
N LYS A 21 22.70 2.05 10.69
CA LYS A 21 23.25 2.42 9.38
C LYS A 21 22.17 2.54 8.31
N GLU A 22 21.13 1.71 8.38
CA GLU A 22 19.98 1.78 7.48
C GLU A 22 19.13 3.02 7.75
N ILE A 23 18.87 3.31 9.04
CA ILE A 23 18.18 4.53 9.47
C ILE A 23 18.92 5.78 8.98
N ALA A 24 20.23 5.88 9.22
CA ALA A 24 21.02 7.03 8.79
C ALA A 24 20.97 7.22 7.26
N PHE A 25 21.03 6.13 6.51
CA PHE A 25 20.90 6.16 5.05
C PHE A 25 19.52 6.64 4.60
N PHE A 26 18.43 6.14 5.20
CA PHE A 26 17.07 6.57 4.86
C PHE A 26 16.80 8.03 5.21
N GLU A 27 17.30 8.51 6.36
CA GLU A 27 17.20 9.91 6.76
C GLU A 27 17.93 10.84 5.78
N GLN A 28 19.15 10.46 5.38
CA GLN A 28 19.91 11.21 4.38
C GLN A 28 19.19 11.24 3.04
N LEU A 29 18.78 10.08 2.52
CA LEU A 29 18.09 9.96 1.23
C LEU A 29 16.79 10.77 1.21
N TYR A 30 16.01 10.72 2.28
CA TYR A 30 14.77 11.49 2.41
C TYR A 30 15.04 13.00 2.43
N GLY A 31 16.04 13.45 3.20
CA GLY A 31 16.43 14.86 3.27
C GLY A 31 16.91 15.40 1.92
N GLU A 32 17.78 14.67 1.23
CA GLU A 32 18.29 15.04 -0.10
C GLU A 32 17.15 15.12 -1.14
N ALA A 33 16.26 14.13 -1.17
CA ALA A 33 15.12 14.11 -2.09
C ALA A 33 14.17 15.30 -1.85
N LEU A 34 13.92 15.67 -0.58
CA LEU A 34 13.12 16.85 -0.26
C LEU A 34 13.77 18.15 -0.73
N LEU A 35 15.09 18.29 -0.57
CA LEU A 35 15.82 19.48 -0.99
C LEU A 35 15.84 19.64 -2.50
N ASN A 36 16.11 18.55 -3.22
CA ASN A 36 16.25 18.55 -4.68
C ASN A 36 14.90 18.51 -5.41
N LYS A 37 13.82 18.10 -4.72
CA LYS A 37 12.47 17.87 -5.31
C LYS A 37 12.48 16.86 -6.45
N GLU A 38 13.38 15.89 -6.40
CA GLU A 38 13.51 14.83 -7.39
C GLU A 38 12.90 13.52 -6.89
N PRO A 39 12.29 12.72 -7.77
CA PRO A 39 11.84 11.37 -7.41
C PRO A 39 13.00 10.47 -7.01
N ILE A 40 12.82 9.71 -5.93
CA ILE A 40 13.76 8.67 -5.52
C ILE A 40 13.65 7.51 -6.51
N THR A 41 14.76 7.08 -7.08
CA THR A 41 14.82 5.94 -8.02
C THR A 41 15.56 4.74 -7.45
N ASP A 42 16.51 4.98 -6.54
CA ASP A 42 17.36 3.96 -5.92
C ASP A 42 17.39 4.10 -4.39
N THR A 43 17.39 2.97 -3.69
CA THR A 43 17.55 2.85 -2.23
C THR A 43 18.82 2.07 -1.86
N GLY A 44 19.77 2.01 -2.79
CA GLY A 44 21.04 1.32 -2.68
C GLY A 44 20.84 -0.17 -2.44
N ARG A 45 21.47 -0.70 -1.39
CA ARG A 45 21.36 -2.13 -1.04
C ARG A 45 20.06 -2.52 -0.32
N TYR A 46 19.23 -1.55 0.05
CA TYR A 46 18.01 -1.81 0.81
C TYR A 46 16.81 -1.88 -0.11
N MET A 47 15.83 -2.73 0.26
CA MET A 47 14.58 -2.84 -0.49
C MET A 47 13.73 -1.57 -0.33
N LYS A 48 13.13 -1.06 -1.41
CA LYS A 48 12.33 0.18 -1.39
C LYS A 48 11.18 0.14 -0.40
N TYR A 49 10.53 -1.02 -0.22
CA TYR A 49 9.45 -1.15 0.76
C TYR A 49 9.90 -0.84 2.20
N ARG A 50 11.18 -1.09 2.52
CA ARG A 50 11.75 -0.79 3.85
C ARG A 50 11.90 0.72 4.05
N PHE A 51 12.41 1.42 3.04
CA PHE A 51 12.48 2.88 3.03
C PHE A 51 11.09 3.51 3.18
N ILE A 52 10.12 3.11 2.35
CA ILE A 52 8.76 3.66 2.39
C ILE A 52 8.14 3.41 3.77
N HIS A 53 8.27 2.19 4.31
CA HIS A 53 7.75 1.88 5.63
C HIS A 53 8.41 2.67 6.74
N TYR A 54 9.74 2.85 6.69
CA TYR A 54 10.47 3.68 7.65
C TYR A 54 9.93 5.10 7.65
N ILE A 55 9.86 5.74 6.49
CA ILE A 55 9.40 7.13 6.35
C ILE A 55 7.93 7.28 6.77
N ALA A 56 7.03 6.40 6.32
CA ALA A 56 5.61 6.45 6.71
C ALA A 56 5.39 6.25 8.22
N SER A 57 6.32 5.58 8.91
CA SER A 57 6.22 5.30 10.35
C SER A 57 6.89 6.34 11.25
N THR A 58 7.84 7.12 10.71
CA THR A 58 8.65 8.06 11.52
C THR A 58 8.44 9.52 11.17
N LYS A 59 7.85 9.82 10.00
CA LYS A 59 7.63 11.18 9.51
C LYS A 59 6.14 11.54 9.52
N PRO A 60 5.78 12.84 9.62
CA PRO A 60 4.40 13.31 9.53
C PRO A 60 3.92 13.28 8.07
N VAL A 61 3.83 12.08 7.49
CA VAL A 61 3.46 11.89 6.08
C VAL A 61 2.38 10.84 5.92
N VAL A 62 1.60 10.95 4.86
CA VAL A 62 0.68 9.93 4.37
C VAL A 62 1.15 9.49 2.99
N VAL A 63 1.09 8.20 2.69
CA VAL A 63 1.58 7.65 1.41
C VAL A 63 0.47 7.18 0.49
N HIS A 64 0.68 7.32 -0.81
CA HIS A 64 -0.26 6.93 -1.86
C HIS A 64 0.44 6.28 -3.05
N GLY A 65 -0.10 5.19 -3.57
CA GLY A 65 0.44 4.52 -4.75
C GLY A 65 -0.37 4.79 -6.00
N SER A 66 0.31 5.04 -7.12
CA SER A 66 -0.32 5.30 -8.42
C SER A 66 0.55 4.78 -9.57
N ASN A 67 -0.08 4.34 -10.65
CA ASN A 67 0.64 4.00 -11.90
C ASN A 67 1.16 5.27 -12.62
N ASN A 68 0.54 6.43 -12.40
CA ASN A 68 1.02 7.70 -12.95
C ASN A 68 2.14 8.25 -12.06
N LYS A 69 3.33 8.44 -12.64
CA LYS A 69 4.59 8.81 -11.97
C LYS A 69 4.87 10.33 -11.94
N GLN A 70 4.01 11.12 -12.59
CA GLN A 70 4.21 12.57 -12.79
C GLN A 70 3.02 13.37 -12.25
N ILE A 71 2.45 12.96 -11.12
CA ILE A 71 1.35 13.70 -10.48
C ILE A 71 1.93 14.81 -9.60
N GLU A 72 1.76 16.06 -10.03
CA GLU A 72 2.16 17.25 -9.25
C GLU A 72 1.13 17.63 -8.18
N LYS A 73 -0.12 17.24 -8.38
CA LYS A 73 -1.25 17.57 -7.50
C LYS A 73 -2.33 16.49 -7.57
N PHE A 74 -2.76 16.02 -6.42
CA PHE A 74 -3.87 15.10 -6.28
C PHE A 74 -5.14 15.89 -5.95
N GLU A 75 -6.16 15.71 -6.78
CA GLU A 75 -7.48 16.28 -6.56
C GLU A 75 -8.38 15.25 -5.88
N PRO A 76 -9.27 15.67 -4.95
CA PRO A 76 -10.32 14.81 -4.43
C PRO A 76 -11.13 14.17 -5.55
N ARG A 77 -11.39 12.87 -5.44
CA ARG A 77 -12.21 12.13 -6.41
C ARG A 77 -13.29 11.37 -5.68
N ARG A 78 -14.46 11.25 -6.33
CA ARG A 78 -15.55 10.43 -5.81
C ARG A 78 -15.15 8.95 -5.83
N GLN A 79 -15.07 8.34 -4.65
CA GLN A 79 -14.75 6.93 -4.44
C GLN A 79 -15.53 6.39 -3.24
N THR A 80 -15.40 5.10 -2.94
CA THR A 80 -15.98 4.48 -1.75
C THR A 80 -14.92 4.28 -0.68
N LEU A 81 -15.27 4.59 0.57
CA LEU A 81 -14.52 4.13 1.74
C LEU A 81 -14.54 2.60 1.83
N TYR A 82 -13.70 2.02 2.67
CA TYR A 82 -13.68 0.56 2.92
C TYR A 82 -15.05 -0.04 3.32
N ASN A 83 -15.95 0.79 3.89
CA ASN A 83 -17.30 0.39 4.31
C ASN A 83 -18.37 0.56 3.21
N GLY A 84 -17.97 0.95 1.99
CA GLY A 84 -18.85 1.14 0.84
C GLY A 84 -19.54 2.51 0.76
N ARG A 85 -19.37 3.40 1.74
CA ARG A 85 -19.93 4.76 1.68
C ARG A 85 -19.15 5.62 0.70
N TYR A 86 -19.87 6.38 -0.13
CA TYR A 86 -19.25 7.35 -1.03
C TYR A 86 -18.63 8.52 -0.26
N THR A 87 -17.48 8.98 -0.75
CA THR A 87 -16.79 10.19 -0.32
C THR A 87 -16.09 10.82 -1.52
N GLU A 88 -15.75 12.11 -1.41
CA GLU A 88 -14.90 12.81 -2.38
C GLU A 88 -13.61 13.21 -1.68
N ALA A 89 -12.52 12.49 -1.97
CA ALA A 89 -11.28 12.65 -1.24
C ALA A 89 -10.05 12.18 -2.05
N VAL A 90 -8.88 12.67 -1.65
CA VAL A 90 -7.58 12.04 -1.91
C VAL A 90 -7.38 10.97 -0.85
N PHE A 91 -7.11 9.73 -1.28
CA PHE A 91 -6.87 8.61 -0.38
C PHE A 91 -5.38 8.40 -0.15
N GLY A 92 -5.02 7.97 1.05
CA GLY A 92 -3.67 7.53 1.39
C GLY A 92 -3.68 6.59 2.58
N THR A 93 -2.50 6.27 3.07
CA THR A 93 -2.30 5.37 4.19
C THR A 93 -1.04 5.73 4.98
N LYS A 94 -0.96 5.32 6.25
CA LYS A 94 0.28 5.38 7.05
C LYS A 94 1.09 4.08 6.93
N ASP A 95 0.63 3.13 6.11
CA ASP A 95 1.29 1.86 5.86
C ASP A 95 2.26 1.97 4.68
N GLY A 96 3.51 1.56 4.86
CA GLY A 96 4.49 1.66 3.78
C GLY A 96 4.40 0.59 2.69
N ILE A 97 3.61 -0.46 2.86
CA ILE A 97 3.55 -1.61 1.93
C ILE A 97 2.30 -1.57 1.07
N TRP A 98 1.15 -1.31 1.67
CA TRP A 98 -0.13 -1.27 0.99
C TRP A 98 -0.19 -0.36 -0.26
N PRO A 99 0.38 0.87 -0.27
CA PRO A 99 0.32 1.73 -1.44
C PRO A 99 1.12 1.15 -2.62
N GLN A 100 2.16 0.34 -2.37
CA GLN A 100 2.95 -0.26 -3.45
C GLN A 100 2.11 -1.18 -4.34
N PHE A 101 1.11 -1.88 -3.77
CA PHE A 101 0.17 -2.65 -4.58
C PHE A 101 -0.55 -1.77 -5.60
N TYR A 102 -1.03 -0.59 -5.21
CA TYR A 102 -1.69 0.36 -6.11
C TYR A 102 -0.72 1.03 -7.08
N ALA A 103 0.56 1.15 -6.73
CA ALA A 103 1.58 1.67 -7.63
C ALA A 103 1.87 0.69 -8.78
N VAL A 104 1.89 -0.62 -8.50
CA VAL A 104 2.29 -1.64 -9.49
C VAL A 104 1.13 -2.38 -10.15
N PHE A 105 -0.07 -2.34 -9.58
CA PHE A 105 -1.26 -2.94 -10.18
C PHE A 105 -1.85 -2.01 -11.24
N ASP A 106 -1.77 -2.41 -12.51
CA ASP A 106 -2.32 -1.67 -13.65
C ASP A 106 -3.84 -1.84 -13.70
N ARG A 107 -4.56 -0.84 -13.20
CA ARG A 107 -6.02 -0.85 -13.18
C ARG A 107 -6.65 -0.80 -14.57
N ASN A 108 -5.93 -0.41 -15.62
CA ASN A 108 -6.47 -0.47 -16.99
C ASN A 108 -6.62 -1.90 -17.49
N LYS A 109 -5.93 -2.86 -16.86
CA LYS A 109 -6.00 -4.29 -17.14
C LYS A 109 -6.92 -5.06 -16.18
N LEU A 110 -7.60 -4.36 -15.28
CA LEU A 110 -8.59 -4.95 -14.38
C LEU A 110 -9.82 -5.39 -15.18
N VAL A 111 -10.20 -6.65 -15.00
CA VAL A 111 -11.46 -7.20 -15.51
C VAL A 111 -12.31 -7.56 -14.30
N GLY A 112 -13.42 -6.85 -14.05
CA GLY A 112 -14.28 -7.09 -12.88
C GLY A 112 -13.72 -6.54 -11.57
N ASP A 113 -13.61 -7.37 -10.53
CA ASP A 113 -13.18 -6.98 -9.19
C ASP A 113 -11.76 -7.43 -8.80
N PHE A 114 -11.22 -6.75 -7.79
CA PHE A 114 -10.05 -7.18 -7.06
C PHE A 114 -10.29 -6.95 -5.57
N ARG A 115 -9.62 -7.73 -4.72
CA ARG A 115 -9.83 -7.72 -3.28
C ARG A 115 -8.50 -7.55 -2.60
N ASN A 116 -8.41 -6.62 -1.66
CA ASN A 116 -7.20 -6.40 -0.90
C ASN A 116 -7.52 -5.84 0.48
N ALA A 117 -6.59 -5.97 1.41
CA ALA A 117 -6.63 -5.22 2.66
C ALA A 117 -5.24 -5.07 3.26
N CYS A 118 -5.08 -3.98 4.02
CA CYS A 118 -4.09 -3.84 5.07
C CYS A 118 -4.85 -3.65 6.40
N LEU A 119 -4.85 -4.68 7.24
CA LEU A 119 -5.52 -4.68 8.52
C LEU A 119 -4.50 -4.41 9.63
N LYS A 120 -4.67 -3.30 10.35
CA LYS A 120 -3.86 -3.00 11.54
C LYS A 120 -4.53 -3.57 12.79
N VAL A 121 -3.73 -4.17 13.66
CA VAL A 121 -4.12 -4.66 15.00
C VAL A 121 -3.27 -3.93 16.03
N ASP A 122 -3.84 -3.66 17.20
CA ASP A 122 -3.15 -3.08 18.36
C ASP A 122 -1.74 -3.68 18.55
N LYS A 123 -0.75 -2.81 18.81
CA LYS A 123 0.71 -3.06 18.81
C LYS A 123 1.39 -3.05 17.43
N GLY A 124 0.82 -2.36 16.44
CA GLY A 124 1.51 -2.03 15.18
C GLY A 124 1.74 -3.21 14.24
N LYS A 125 0.96 -4.30 14.37
CA LYS A 125 1.05 -5.44 13.44
C LYS A 125 0.06 -5.23 12.31
N SER A 126 0.58 -5.08 11.10
CA SER A 126 -0.22 -5.09 9.87
C SER A 126 -0.32 -6.51 9.28
N TYR A 127 -1.49 -6.82 8.75
CA TYR A 127 -1.79 -8.06 8.03
C TYR A 127 -2.33 -7.73 6.65
N TYR A 128 -1.84 -8.44 5.64
CA TYR A 128 -2.14 -8.15 4.24
C TYR A 128 -2.74 -9.35 3.53
N PHE A 129 -3.71 -9.06 2.68
CA PHE A 129 -4.16 -10.00 1.65
C PHE A 129 -4.37 -9.27 0.34
N PHE A 130 -4.10 -9.97 -0.76
CA PHE A 130 -4.30 -9.46 -2.12
C PHE A 130 -4.83 -10.59 -3.00
N SER A 131 -5.90 -10.32 -3.74
CA SER A 131 -6.53 -11.32 -4.58
C SER A 131 -7.09 -10.68 -5.85
N LEU A 132 -6.75 -11.25 -6.98
CA LEU A 132 -7.28 -10.90 -8.30
C LEU A 132 -8.20 -12.02 -8.78
N ASN A 133 -9.11 -11.77 -9.70
CA ASN A 133 -9.78 -12.87 -10.39
C ASN A 133 -8.88 -13.44 -11.50
N ALA A 134 -9.25 -14.60 -12.04
CA ALA A 134 -8.43 -15.33 -13.02
C ALA A 134 -8.20 -14.54 -14.32
N GLN A 135 -9.19 -13.79 -14.79
CA GLN A 135 -9.08 -12.99 -16.01
C GLN A 135 -8.10 -11.84 -15.85
N THR A 136 -8.18 -11.12 -14.73
CA THR A 136 -7.24 -10.05 -14.40
C THR A 136 -5.83 -10.61 -14.19
N HIS A 137 -5.67 -11.78 -13.58
CA HIS A 137 -4.35 -12.39 -13.43
C HIS A 137 -3.74 -12.78 -14.79
N ALA A 138 -4.55 -13.30 -15.71
CA ALA A 138 -4.12 -13.71 -17.05
C ALA A 138 -3.70 -12.52 -17.95
N SER A 139 -4.15 -11.29 -17.66
CA SER A 139 -3.78 -10.10 -18.43
C SER A 139 -2.39 -9.53 -18.10
N ASN A 140 -1.64 -10.18 -17.19
CA ASN A 140 -0.37 -9.69 -16.65
C ASN A 140 -0.49 -8.21 -16.20
N PRO A 141 -1.23 -7.96 -15.10
CA PRO A 141 -1.70 -6.63 -14.73
C PRO A 141 -0.65 -5.84 -13.93
N TRP A 142 0.63 -6.08 -14.19
CA TRP A 142 1.73 -5.47 -13.47
C TRP A 142 2.40 -4.39 -14.32
N THR A 143 2.70 -3.27 -13.70
CA THR A 143 3.39 -2.13 -14.30
C THR A 143 4.31 -1.48 -13.27
N SER A 144 5.18 -0.59 -13.73
CA SER A 144 5.90 0.29 -12.85
C SER A 144 5.09 1.55 -12.52
N GLY A 145 5.26 2.08 -11.33
CA GLY A 145 4.52 3.23 -10.83
C GLY A 145 5.32 4.04 -9.83
N ALA A 146 4.62 4.81 -9.00
CA ALA A 146 5.22 5.61 -7.96
C ALA A 146 4.43 5.52 -6.66
N VAL A 147 5.16 5.60 -5.55
CA VAL A 147 4.59 5.93 -4.24
C VAL A 147 4.91 7.38 -3.92
N TYR A 148 3.87 8.15 -3.63
CA TYR A 148 3.94 9.56 -3.28
C TYR A 148 3.86 9.72 -1.77
N PHE A 149 4.62 10.66 -1.23
CA PHE A 149 4.58 11.05 0.18
C PHE A 149 3.91 12.42 0.27
N PHE A 150 2.80 12.49 1.00
CA PHE A 150 2.05 13.70 1.27
C PHE A 150 2.35 14.20 2.68
N PRO A 151 2.29 15.51 2.91
CA PRO A 151 2.24 16.02 4.27
C PRO A 151 0.86 15.64 4.87
N ASP A 152 0.80 15.35 6.16
CA ASP A 152 -0.37 14.69 6.77
C ASP A 152 -1.43 15.63 7.36
N GLU A 153 -1.24 16.95 7.28
CA GLU A 153 -2.02 17.95 8.01
C GLU A 153 -3.49 17.98 7.58
N THR A 154 -3.78 17.67 6.32
CA THR A 154 -5.15 17.66 5.78
C THR A 154 -5.77 16.27 5.75
N PHE A 155 -5.09 15.26 6.31
CA PHE A 155 -5.57 13.88 6.31
C PHE A 155 -6.19 13.50 7.64
N GLU A 156 -7.33 12.81 7.57
CA GLU A 156 -8.02 12.21 8.70
C GLU A 156 -8.21 10.70 8.48
N PRO A 157 -8.15 9.86 9.54
CA PRO A 157 -8.40 8.44 9.41
C PRO A 157 -9.88 8.19 9.05
N ALA A 158 -10.13 7.31 8.08
CA ALA A 158 -11.48 6.96 7.64
C ALA A 158 -12.24 6.10 8.67
N SER A 159 -11.55 5.50 9.63
CA SER A 159 -12.13 4.78 10.76
C SER A 159 -11.22 4.82 11.99
N THR A 160 -11.84 4.75 13.17
CA THR A 160 -11.18 4.72 14.48
C THR A 160 -11.40 3.39 15.24
N SER A 161 -11.90 2.34 14.57
CA SER A 161 -12.16 1.03 15.20
C SER A 161 -10.88 0.26 15.57
N GLN A 162 -10.97 -0.64 16.55
CA GLN A 162 -9.83 -1.44 17.05
C GLN A 162 -9.14 -2.28 15.97
N VAL A 163 -9.91 -2.82 15.03
CA VAL A 163 -9.40 -3.33 13.75
C VAL A 163 -9.92 -2.38 12.68
N HIS A 164 -9.01 -1.73 11.97
CA HIS A 164 -9.35 -0.82 10.90
C HIS A 164 -8.45 -1.06 9.69
N PHE A 165 -8.96 -0.66 8.53
CA PHE A 165 -8.15 -0.41 7.37
C PHE A 165 -7.37 0.87 7.63
N ASP A 166 -6.07 0.87 7.33
CA ASP A 166 -5.23 2.05 7.49
C ASP A 166 -5.48 3.08 6.37
N GLU A 167 -6.75 3.43 6.19
CA GLU A 167 -7.26 4.33 5.18
C GLU A 167 -7.34 5.74 5.76
N TRP A 168 -6.65 6.66 5.10
CA TRP A 168 -6.62 8.09 5.43
C TRP A 168 -7.17 8.86 4.24
N ILE A 169 -7.93 9.92 4.50
CA ILE A 169 -8.57 10.73 3.48
C ILE A 169 -8.28 12.21 3.67
N SER A 170 -8.11 12.94 2.56
CA SER A 170 -8.11 14.39 2.54
C SER A 170 -9.18 14.91 1.60
N LYS A 171 -10.01 15.83 2.07
CA LYS A 171 -11.10 16.46 1.27
C LYS A 171 -10.62 17.67 0.47
N THR A 172 -9.35 18.05 0.62
CA THR A 172 -8.75 19.15 -0.13
C THR A 172 -7.68 18.60 -1.08
N PRO A 173 -7.32 19.36 -2.13
CA PRO A 173 -6.23 18.96 -3.01
C PRO A 173 -4.90 18.90 -2.27
N VAL A 174 -4.05 17.95 -2.61
CA VAL A 174 -2.77 17.69 -1.93
C VAL A 174 -1.63 17.65 -2.93
N LYS A 175 -0.50 18.30 -2.60
CA LYS A 175 0.75 18.19 -3.36
C LYS A 175 1.68 17.17 -2.68
N PRO A 176 2.32 16.26 -3.42
CA PRO A 176 3.37 15.42 -2.87
C PRO A 176 4.58 16.24 -2.45
N LEU A 177 5.19 15.84 -1.34
CA LEU A 177 6.50 16.29 -0.90
C LEU A 177 7.60 15.71 -1.80
N LEU A 178 7.48 14.41 -2.08
CA LEU A 178 8.33 13.66 -3.00
C LEU A 178 7.62 12.38 -3.46
N SER A 179 8.23 11.69 -4.42
CA SER A 179 7.82 10.35 -4.83
C SER A 179 9.01 9.40 -4.90
N ILE A 180 8.72 8.10 -4.87
CA ILE A 180 9.68 7.03 -5.14
C ILE A 180 9.14 6.15 -6.27
N HIS A 181 9.99 5.86 -7.26
CA HIS A 181 9.67 4.95 -8.35
C HIS A 181 9.65 3.51 -7.88
N ILE A 182 8.64 2.74 -8.28
CA ILE A 182 8.40 1.37 -7.83
C ILE A 182 8.18 0.44 -9.02
N GLU A 183 8.93 -0.65 -9.04
CA GLU A 183 8.76 -1.78 -9.96
C GLU A 183 7.94 -2.90 -9.30
N PRO A 184 7.29 -3.79 -10.07
CA PRO A 184 6.58 -4.94 -9.49
C PRO A 184 7.41 -5.79 -8.53
N GLY A 185 8.72 -5.93 -8.79
CA GLY A 185 9.65 -6.67 -7.93
C GLY A 185 9.96 -6.00 -6.59
N ASP A 186 9.72 -4.69 -6.46
CA ASP A 186 9.89 -3.95 -5.21
C ASP A 186 8.76 -4.26 -4.21
N PHE A 187 7.59 -4.67 -4.71
CA PHE A 187 6.43 -4.98 -3.89
C PHE A 187 6.58 -6.35 -3.18
N PRO A 188 6.66 -6.39 -1.85
CA PRO A 188 7.03 -7.61 -1.11
C PRO A 188 6.01 -8.76 -1.20
N PHE A 189 4.79 -8.49 -1.66
CA PHE A 189 3.73 -9.49 -1.81
C PHE A 189 3.40 -9.82 -3.27
N ILE A 190 4.26 -9.47 -4.23
CA ILE A 190 4.01 -9.75 -5.66
C ILE A 190 3.81 -11.24 -5.94
N ASN A 191 4.51 -12.12 -5.21
CA ASN A 191 4.36 -13.59 -5.31
C ASN A 191 3.35 -14.16 -4.29
N LYS A 192 2.54 -13.30 -3.67
CA LYS A 192 1.51 -13.66 -2.68
C LYS A 192 0.15 -13.08 -3.06
N ILE A 193 -0.11 -13.04 -4.37
CA ILE A 193 -1.42 -12.70 -4.93
C ILE A 193 -2.22 -13.98 -5.13
N SER A 194 -3.40 -14.06 -4.51
CA SER A 194 -4.34 -15.17 -4.72
C SER A 194 -5.21 -14.95 -5.95
N THR A 195 -5.79 -16.03 -6.47
CA THR A 195 -6.85 -15.98 -7.47
C THR A 195 -8.20 -16.37 -6.86
N HIS A 196 -9.20 -15.48 -6.89
CA HIS A 196 -10.56 -15.77 -6.44
C HIS A 196 -11.53 -15.94 -7.61
N LYS A 197 -12.70 -16.55 -7.35
CA LYS A 197 -13.80 -16.65 -8.34
C LYS A 197 -14.71 -15.41 -8.24
N PRO A 198 -15.31 -14.93 -9.35
CA PRO A 198 -16.15 -13.73 -9.35
C PRO A 198 -17.23 -13.70 -8.26
N ASP A 199 -18.00 -14.79 -8.12
CA ASP A 199 -19.11 -14.88 -7.15
C ASP A 199 -18.71 -15.48 -5.79
N GLU A 200 -17.41 -15.64 -5.54
CA GLU A 200 -16.93 -16.17 -4.27
C GLU A 200 -17.18 -15.17 -3.14
N LYS A 201 -17.74 -15.63 -2.01
CA LYS A 201 -17.87 -14.81 -0.80
C LYS A 201 -16.50 -14.41 -0.27
N ILE A 202 -16.38 -13.19 0.26
CA ILE A 202 -15.11 -12.67 0.81
C ILE A 202 -14.51 -13.57 1.91
N MET A 203 -15.34 -14.21 2.74
CA MET A 203 -14.87 -15.20 3.74
C MET A 203 -14.17 -16.40 3.11
N THR A 204 -14.69 -16.91 2.00
CA THR A 204 -14.08 -18.02 1.27
C THR A 204 -12.73 -17.59 0.69
N THR A 205 -12.62 -16.36 0.18
CA THR A 205 -11.34 -15.81 -0.27
C THR A 205 -10.33 -15.75 0.87
N TRP A 206 -10.73 -15.28 2.05
CA TRP A 206 -9.84 -15.20 3.20
C TRP A 206 -9.36 -16.56 3.69
N LEU A 207 -10.26 -17.54 3.81
CA LEU A 207 -9.91 -18.90 4.25
C LEU A 207 -8.97 -19.60 3.28
N LEU A 208 -9.12 -19.37 1.98
CA LEU A 208 -8.32 -20.02 0.93
C LEU A 208 -7.05 -19.23 0.56
N TYR A 209 -6.86 -18.01 1.07
CA TYR A 209 -5.81 -17.10 0.64
C TYR A 209 -4.41 -17.72 0.75
N LYS A 210 -4.03 -18.21 1.94
CA LYS A 210 -2.71 -18.85 2.14
C LYS A 210 -2.57 -20.16 1.39
N ILE A 211 -3.64 -20.93 1.24
CA ILE A 211 -3.62 -22.20 0.49
C ILE A 211 -3.29 -21.93 -0.98
N ARG A 212 -3.89 -20.88 -1.57
CA ARG A 212 -3.68 -20.49 -2.97
C ARG A 212 -2.31 -19.87 -3.20
N THR A 213 -1.78 -19.14 -2.23
CA THR A 213 -0.48 -18.43 -2.35
C THR A 213 0.72 -19.23 -1.85
N ALA A 214 0.51 -20.39 -1.22
CA ALA A 214 1.57 -21.35 -0.89
C ALA A 214 2.02 -22.19 -2.09
N LYS A 215 1.19 -22.28 -3.13
CA LYS A 215 1.47 -23.05 -4.36
C LYS A 215 2.14 -22.22 -5.47
N ASN A 216 2.30 -20.92 -5.24
CA ASN A 216 2.89 -19.93 -6.16
C ASN A 216 4.24 -19.44 -5.63
#